data_AF-A0A7V6H577-F1
#
_entry.id   AF-A0A7V6H577-F1
#
_cell.length_a   1.000
_cell.length_b   1.000
_cell.length_c   1.000
_cell.angle_alpha   90.00
_cell.angle_beta   90.00
_cell.angle_gamma   90.00
#
_symmetry.space_group_name_H-M   'P 1'
#
loop_
_entity.id
_entity.type
_entity.pdbx_description
1 polymer ?
#
loop_
_entity_poly.entity_id
_entity_poly.type
_entity_poly.pdbx_seq_one_letter_code
_entity_poly.pdbx_strand_id
1 'polypeptide(L)'
;PVSKSYYTAQEGSLIIRLKSAWLDTLSAGLHTLSIIFEDGEAKASFTIKAKAGSFEDVTVPKDSFTFTKLWQGGTEKSIDWTLYDEMDQVAHKLFNKKVVSQTEWKYEAWFDKPVSRYVVEKPVAGYSTRYKNVGVYAGITDRCCNGGTIINHKIPQTGDKADLALWAGLVLLGITGIGIALMAERRRKTRK
;
A
#
# COMPACT_ATOMS: atom_id res chain seq x y z
N PRO A 1 28.58 49.03 -29.73
CA PRO A 1 28.13 47.64 -30.02
C PRO A 1 28.98 47.00 -31.13
N VAL A 2 29.50 45.79 -30.91
CA VAL A 2 30.33 45.08 -31.90
C VAL A 2 29.43 44.48 -32.98
N SER A 3 29.82 44.63 -34.25
CA SER A 3 29.00 44.18 -35.39
C SER A 3 28.91 42.65 -35.47
N LYS A 4 27.70 42.14 -35.78
CA LYS A 4 27.39 40.71 -35.95
C LYS A 4 28.20 40.01 -37.05
N SER A 5 28.82 40.77 -37.95
CA SER A 5 29.75 40.25 -38.94
C SER A 5 31.07 39.73 -38.35
N TYR A 6 31.34 39.99 -37.07
CA TYR A 6 32.60 39.62 -36.40
C TYR A 6 32.48 38.42 -35.46
N TYR A 7 31.33 37.74 -35.39
CA TYR A 7 31.21 36.53 -34.58
C TYR A 7 30.24 35.52 -35.17
N THR A 8 30.54 34.24 -34.99
CA THR A 8 29.58 33.14 -35.11
C THR A 8 29.28 32.64 -33.70
N ALA A 9 28.00 32.57 -33.33
CA ALA A 9 27.56 32.05 -32.04
C ALA A 9 26.92 30.69 -32.26
N GLN A 10 27.50 29.65 -31.64
CA GLN A 10 26.84 28.37 -31.50
C GLN A 10 27.23 27.71 -30.16
N GLU A 11 26.20 27.23 -29.50
CA GLU A 11 26.11 26.34 -28.34
C GLU A 11 26.35 26.82 -26.91
N GLY A 12 25.41 26.34 -26.08
CA GLY A 12 25.27 26.52 -24.65
C GLY A 12 23.89 26.08 -24.18
N SER A 13 23.35 24.94 -24.66
CA SER A 13 22.08 24.43 -24.15
C SER A 13 22.27 23.97 -22.70
N LEU A 14 21.69 24.73 -21.76
CA LEU A 14 21.61 24.32 -20.37
C LEU A 14 20.52 23.25 -20.23
N ILE A 15 20.93 22.00 -20.00
CA ILE A 15 19.99 20.90 -19.71
C ILE A 15 19.86 20.76 -18.20
N ILE A 16 18.70 21.15 -17.66
CA ILE A 16 18.36 20.95 -16.25
C ILE A 16 17.51 19.69 -16.12
N ARG A 17 17.99 18.75 -15.30
CA ARG A 17 17.24 17.54 -14.92
C ARG A 17 16.73 17.69 -13.50
N LEU A 18 15.41 17.74 -13.37
CA LEU A 18 14.75 17.78 -12.07
C LEU A 18 14.73 16.36 -11.48
N LYS A 19 15.14 16.22 -10.22
CA LYS A 19 15.12 14.92 -9.53
C LYS A 19 13.69 14.55 -9.16
N SER A 20 13.33 13.28 -9.29
CA SER A 20 12.02 12.77 -8.89
C SER A 20 11.67 13.10 -7.44
N ALA A 21 12.61 12.85 -6.52
CA ALA A 21 12.41 13.12 -5.08
C ALA A 21 12.11 14.60 -4.75
N TRP A 22 12.51 15.54 -5.61
CA TRP A 22 12.15 16.94 -5.46
C TRP A 22 10.77 17.25 -6.06
N LEU A 23 10.47 16.69 -7.24
CA LEU A 23 9.15 16.81 -7.87
C LEU A 23 8.04 16.27 -6.96
N ASP A 24 8.33 15.23 -6.17
CA ASP A 24 7.40 14.65 -5.19
C ASP A 24 7.04 15.60 -4.03
N THR A 25 7.79 16.70 -3.83
CA THR A 25 7.50 17.71 -2.80
C THR A 25 6.60 18.84 -3.29
N LEU A 26 6.38 18.94 -4.60
CA LEU A 26 5.58 20.01 -5.19
C LEU A 26 4.09 19.61 -5.16
N SER A 27 3.23 20.56 -4.82
CA SER A 27 1.77 20.40 -4.93
C SER A 27 1.36 20.20 -6.39
N ALA A 28 0.20 19.60 -6.64
CA ALA A 28 -0.30 19.52 -8.01
C ALA A 28 -0.61 20.92 -8.55
N GLY A 29 -0.52 21.05 -9.88
CA GLY A 29 -0.82 22.29 -10.57
C GLY A 29 0.33 22.83 -11.41
N LEU A 30 0.14 24.05 -11.91
CA LEU A 30 1.08 24.73 -12.79
C LEU A 30 2.19 25.39 -11.97
N HIS A 31 3.43 24.99 -12.23
CA HIS A 31 4.64 25.57 -11.66
C HIS A 31 5.46 26.26 -12.73
N THR A 32 6.20 27.30 -12.34
CA THR A 32 7.14 28.00 -13.24
C THR A 32 8.54 27.93 -12.65
N LEU A 33 9.46 27.33 -13.40
CA LEU A 33 10.89 27.38 -13.14
C LEU A 33 11.44 28.66 -13.77
N SER A 34 11.99 29.53 -12.92
CA SER A 34 12.76 30.70 -13.33
C SER A 34 14.25 30.43 -13.16
N ILE A 35 15.02 30.66 -14.20
CA ILE A 35 16.49 30.57 -14.19
C ILE A 35 17.01 31.97 -14.47
N ILE A 36 17.74 32.52 -13.50
CA ILE A 36 18.28 33.88 -13.57
C ILE A 36 19.74 33.78 -14.02
N PHE A 37 20.07 34.52 -15.07
CA PHE A 37 21.42 34.74 -15.59
C PHE A 37 21.82 36.20 -15.35
N GLU A 38 23.11 36.51 -15.49
CA GLU A 38 23.60 37.89 -15.34
C GLU A 38 22.99 38.85 -16.38
N ASP A 39 22.59 38.32 -17.55
CA ASP A 39 22.08 39.08 -18.69
C ASP A 39 20.58 38.89 -18.96
N GLY A 40 19.87 38.11 -18.14
CA GLY A 40 18.45 37.89 -18.35
C GLY A 40 17.83 36.76 -17.52
N GLU A 41 16.56 36.47 -17.79
CA GLU A 41 15.79 35.43 -17.12
C GLU A 41 15.20 34.48 -18.17
N ALA A 42 15.34 33.18 -17.95
CA ALA A 42 14.62 32.16 -18.70
C ALA A 42 13.52 31.54 -17.82
N LYS A 43 12.33 31.36 -18.39
CA LYS A 43 11.18 30.74 -17.71
C LYS A 43 10.72 29.50 -18.44
N ALA A 44 10.41 28.47 -17.68
CA ALA A 44 9.76 27.26 -18.18
C ALA A 44 8.62 26.88 -17.24
N SER A 45 7.43 26.69 -17.80
CA SER A 45 6.28 26.21 -17.02
C SER A 45 6.09 24.71 -17.23
N PHE A 46 5.77 24.01 -16.14
CA PHE A 46 5.47 22.58 -16.15
C PHE A 46 4.32 22.30 -15.17
N THR A 47 3.54 21.26 -15.48
CA THR A 47 2.42 20.86 -14.65
C THR A 47 2.79 19.63 -13.85
N ILE A 48 2.71 19.73 -12.52
CA ILE A 48 2.72 18.56 -11.65
C ILE A 48 1.31 17.99 -11.66
N LYS A 49 1.17 16.77 -12.16
CA LYS A 49 -0.09 16.04 -11.98
C LYS A 49 -0.18 15.58 -10.53
N ALA A 50 -1.37 15.70 -9.97
CA ALA A 50 -1.71 15.06 -8.72
C ALA A 50 -1.23 13.60 -8.77
N LYS A 51 -0.46 13.22 -7.75
CA LYS A 51 -0.19 11.81 -7.51
C LYS A 51 -1.55 11.12 -7.43
N ALA A 52 -1.74 10.02 -8.15
CA ALA A 52 -2.99 9.27 -8.11
C ALA A 52 -3.33 8.97 -6.64
N GLY A 53 -4.31 9.70 -6.12
CA GLY A 53 -4.71 9.62 -4.72
C GLY A 53 -4.49 10.82 -3.81
N SER A 54 -4.12 11.99 -4.31
CA SER A 54 -4.33 13.23 -3.54
C SER A 54 -5.80 13.65 -3.59
N PHE A 55 -6.30 14.22 -2.48
CA PHE A 55 -7.66 14.75 -2.39
C PHE A 55 -7.96 15.92 -3.32
N GLU A 56 -6.94 16.42 -4.01
CA GLU A 56 -7.02 17.53 -4.96
C GLU A 56 -7.82 17.20 -6.24
N ASP A 57 -8.13 15.93 -6.50
CA ASP A 57 -8.98 15.48 -7.64
C ASP A 57 -10.47 15.33 -7.25
N VAL A 58 -10.84 15.61 -6.00
CA VAL A 58 -12.22 15.51 -5.53
C VAL A 58 -12.96 16.81 -5.82
N THR A 59 -13.72 16.83 -6.92
CA THR A 59 -14.44 18.04 -7.38
C THR A 59 -15.54 18.52 -6.42
N VAL A 60 -16.03 17.67 -5.50
CA VAL A 60 -16.94 18.06 -4.42
C VAL A 60 -16.70 17.19 -3.17
N PRO A 61 -16.09 17.71 -2.10
CA PRO A 61 -15.99 16.98 -0.84
C PRO A 61 -17.40 16.74 -0.27
N LYS A 62 -17.59 15.61 0.42
CA LYS A 62 -18.86 15.24 1.04
C LYS A 62 -18.84 15.47 2.54
N ASP A 63 -19.99 15.83 3.08
CA ASP A 63 -20.27 15.88 4.51
C ASP A 63 -20.51 14.49 5.11
N SER A 64 -20.55 13.44 4.30
CA SER A 64 -20.69 12.05 4.71
C SER A 64 -19.51 11.21 4.25
N PHE A 65 -19.09 10.27 5.11
CA PHE A 65 -18.08 9.28 4.79
C PHE A 65 -18.64 7.88 5.02
N THR A 66 -18.50 7.03 4.01
CA THR A 66 -18.90 5.63 4.05
C THR A 66 -17.73 4.74 3.67
N PHE A 67 -17.65 3.56 4.26
CA PHE A 67 -16.78 2.50 3.77
C PHE A 67 -17.32 1.12 4.15
N THR A 68 -16.87 0.11 3.42
CA THR A 68 -17.24 -1.29 3.67
C THR A 68 -16.03 -2.05 4.20
N LYS A 69 -16.23 -2.88 5.22
CA LYS A 69 -15.27 -3.88 5.67
C LYS A 69 -15.69 -5.25 5.15
N LEU A 70 -14.78 -5.94 4.48
CA LEU A 70 -14.95 -7.30 3.99
C LEU A 70 -13.84 -8.21 4.52
N TRP A 71 -14.24 -9.36 5.07
CA TRP A 71 -13.35 -10.46 5.44
C TRP A 71 -13.42 -11.56 4.38
N GLN A 72 -12.26 -12.01 3.90
CA GLN A 72 -12.13 -13.08 2.91
C GLN A 72 -11.29 -14.22 3.50
N GLY A 73 -11.82 -15.45 3.42
CA GLY A 73 -11.15 -16.64 3.97
C GLY A 73 -11.21 -16.76 5.49
N GLY A 74 -11.92 -15.87 6.19
CA GLY A 74 -12.09 -15.88 7.65
C GLY A 74 -13.16 -14.90 8.12
N THR A 75 -13.33 -14.82 9.43
CA THR A 75 -14.23 -13.86 10.11
C THR A 75 -13.50 -13.33 11.34
N GLU A 76 -13.67 -12.04 11.62
CA GLU A 76 -13.19 -11.41 12.86
C GLU A 76 -14.33 -10.65 13.53
N LYS A 77 -14.15 -10.35 14.82
CA LYS A 77 -15.16 -9.68 15.64
C LYS A 77 -14.96 -8.16 15.74
N SER A 78 -13.78 -7.66 15.37
CA SER A 78 -13.44 -6.26 15.46
C SER A 78 -12.50 -5.81 14.35
N ILE A 79 -12.43 -4.51 14.14
CA ILE A 79 -11.49 -3.82 13.26
C ILE A 79 -10.97 -2.61 14.03
N ASP A 80 -9.66 -2.36 13.94
CA ASP A 80 -9.04 -1.13 14.43
C ASP A 80 -8.57 -0.31 13.23
N TRP A 81 -8.93 0.96 13.20
CA TRP A 81 -8.67 1.84 12.08
C TRP A 81 -8.43 3.27 12.56
N THR A 82 -7.81 4.08 11.70
CA THR A 82 -7.57 5.50 11.95
C THR A 82 -8.13 6.29 10.79
N LEU A 83 -8.94 7.29 11.11
CA LEU A 83 -9.48 8.25 10.16
C LEU A 83 -8.52 9.43 10.07
N TYR A 84 -8.28 9.88 8.85
CA TYR A 84 -7.44 11.02 8.54
C TYR A 84 -8.23 12.04 7.72
N ASP A 85 -7.88 13.31 7.90
CA ASP A 85 -8.37 14.40 7.05
C ASP A 85 -7.51 14.62 5.81
N GLU A 86 -7.83 15.67 5.06
CA GLU A 86 -7.13 16.04 3.82
C GLU A 86 -5.70 16.55 4.03
N MET A 87 -5.33 16.89 5.28
CA MET A 87 -3.99 17.33 5.68
C MET A 87 -3.18 16.20 6.33
N ASP A 88 -3.61 14.95 6.13
CA ASP A 88 -3.07 13.73 6.76
C ASP A 88 -3.03 13.80 8.30
N GLN A 89 -3.88 14.63 8.93
CA GLN A 89 -4.01 14.70 10.39
C GLN A 89 -5.03 13.68 10.87
N VAL A 90 -4.80 13.14 12.06
CA VAL A 90 -5.74 12.19 12.68
C VAL A 90 -7.03 12.91 13.02
N ALA A 91 -8.14 12.40 12.49
CA ALA A 91 -9.48 12.86 12.78
C ALA A 91 -10.22 11.83 13.64
N HIS A 92 -11.09 12.32 14.54
CA HIS A 92 -11.89 11.47 15.40
C HIS A 92 -13.38 11.58 15.02
N LYS A 93 -14.00 10.43 14.75
CA LYS A 93 -15.44 10.36 14.50
C LYS A 93 -15.98 8.99 14.88
N LEU A 94 -17.20 8.97 15.43
CA LEU A 94 -17.97 7.75 15.61
C LEU A 94 -18.66 7.39 14.30
N PHE A 95 -18.56 6.12 13.93
CA PHE A 95 -19.22 5.57 12.76
C PHE A 95 -20.38 4.69 13.18
N ASN A 96 -21.52 4.86 12.52
CA ASN A 96 -22.63 3.93 12.59
C ASN A 96 -22.25 2.66 11.84
N LYS A 97 -22.18 1.53 12.55
CA LYS A 97 -21.88 0.21 11.99
C LYS A 97 -23.18 -0.51 11.66
N LYS A 98 -23.32 -0.94 10.41
CA LYS A 98 -24.36 -1.85 9.93
C LYS A 98 -23.74 -3.20 9.58
N VAL A 99 -24.12 -4.26 10.29
CA VAL A 99 -23.71 -5.62 9.96
C VAL A 99 -24.55 -6.11 8.78
N VAL A 100 -23.92 -6.37 7.64
CA VAL A 100 -24.59 -6.90 6.43
C VAL A 100 -24.56 -8.42 6.45
N SER A 101 -23.41 -9.00 6.83
CA SER A 101 -23.23 -10.43 7.04
C SER A 101 -22.15 -10.69 8.10
N GLN A 102 -21.81 -11.96 8.33
CA GLN A 102 -20.70 -12.33 9.21
C GLN A 102 -19.33 -11.85 8.69
N THR A 103 -19.20 -11.59 7.39
CA THR A 103 -17.95 -11.18 6.74
C THR A 103 -17.99 -9.75 6.21
N GLU A 104 -19.17 -9.11 6.13
CA GLU A 104 -19.35 -7.79 5.53
C GLU A 104 -20.04 -6.82 6.50
N TRP A 105 -19.38 -5.70 6.79
CA TRP A 105 -19.93 -4.61 7.59
C TRP A 105 -19.82 -3.29 6.85
N LYS A 106 -20.84 -2.44 6.97
CA LYS A 106 -20.86 -1.08 6.41
C LYS A 106 -20.75 -0.06 7.52
N TYR A 107 -19.97 0.98 7.29
CA TYR A 107 -19.73 2.08 8.21
C TYR A 107 -20.13 3.39 7.56
N GLU A 108 -20.80 4.25 8.31
CA GLU A 108 -21.25 5.56 7.86
C GLU A 108 -21.12 6.61 8.97
N ALA A 109 -20.68 7.81 8.61
CA ALA A 109 -20.64 8.96 9.51
C ALA A 109 -20.93 10.26 8.75
N TRP A 110 -21.47 11.25 9.47
CA TRP A 110 -21.76 12.60 8.96
C TRP A 110 -20.93 13.65 9.71
N PHE A 111 -20.46 14.67 9.00
CA PHE A 111 -19.56 15.71 9.45
C PHE A 111 -20.21 17.08 9.26
N ASP A 112 -19.84 18.04 10.10
CA ASP A 112 -20.42 19.39 10.06
C ASP A 112 -20.00 20.19 8.83
N LYS A 113 -18.93 19.75 8.15
CA LYS A 113 -18.39 20.38 6.95
C LYS A 113 -17.96 19.33 5.92
N PRO A 114 -18.23 19.58 4.62
CA PRO A 114 -17.73 18.73 3.55
C PRO A 114 -16.22 18.85 3.47
N VAL A 115 -15.52 17.77 3.81
CA VAL A 115 -14.05 17.70 3.76
C VAL A 115 -13.67 16.28 3.35
N SER A 116 -12.64 16.16 2.52
CA SER A 116 -12.20 14.86 2.06
C SER A 116 -11.44 14.12 3.17
N ARG A 117 -11.69 12.82 3.29
CA ARG A 117 -11.16 11.97 4.37
C ARG A 117 -10.80 10.60 3.85
N TYR A 118 -9.99 9.89 4.62
CA TYR A 118 -9.68 8.49 4.35
C TYR A 118 -9.48 7.70 5.63
N VAL A 119 -9.61 6.38 5.52
CA VAL A 119 -9.41 5.44 6.61
C VAL A 119 -8.26 4.51 6.28
N VAL A 120 -7.39 4.27 7.26
CA VAL A 120 -6.36 3.23 7.20
C VAL A 120 -6.62 2.23 8.32
N GLU A 121 -6.72 0.95 7.98
CA GLU A 121 -6.84 -0.12 8.97
C GLU A 121 -5.48 -0.44 9.57
N LYS A 122 -5.44 -0.68 10.88
CA LYS A 122 -4.24 -1.21 11.53
C LYS A 122 -4.06 -2.68 11.13
N PRO A 123 -2.82 -3.13 10.87
CA PRO A 123 -2.57 -4.51 10.45
C PRO A 123 -3.22 -5.53 11.39
N VAL A 124 -3.96 -6.47 10.82
CA VAL A 124 -4.61 -7.57 11.55
C VAL A 124 -3.78 -8.83 11.40
N ALA A 125 -3.36 -9.43 12.52
CA ALA A 125 -2.54 -10.63 12.52
C ALA A 125 -3.20 -11.78 11.73
N GLY A 126 -2.44 -12.39 10.81
CA GLY A 126 -2.94 -13.49 9.97
C GLY A 126 -3.77 -13.05 8.76
N TYR A 127 -3.88 -11.75 8.50
CA TYR A 127 -4.55 -11.21 7.31
C TYR A 127 -3.66 -10.23 6.55
N SER A 128 -3.84 -10.18 5.23
CA SER A 128 -3.33 -9.11 4.37
C SER A 128 -4.46 -8.14 4.08
N THR A 129 -4.25 -6.86 4.35
CA THR A 129 -5.21 -5.79 4.06
C THR A 129 -5.03 -5.27 2.63
N ARG A 130 -6.13 -5.04 1.93
CA ARG A 130 -6.18 -4.39 0.62
C ARG A 130 -7.32 -3.37 0.59
N TYR A 131 -7.09 -2.23 -0.05
CA TYR A 131 -8.11 -1.22 -0.28
C TYR A 131 -8.62 -1.30 -1.72
N LYS A 132 -9.96 -1.32 -1.87
CA LYS A 132 -10.64 -1.27 -3.17
C LYS A 132 -11.54 -0.05 -3.18
N ASN A 133 -11.05 1.03 -3.78
CA ASN A 133 -11.77 2.29 -3.91
C ASN A 133 -12.56 2.36 -5.22
N VAL A 134 -13.46 3.35 -5.32
CA VAL A 134 -14.38 3.53 -6.46
C VAL A 134 -14.36 4.98 -6.96
N GLY A 135 -14.83 5.19 -8.20
CA GLY A 135 -14.92 6.52 -8.80
C GLY A 135 -13.55 7.19 -8.94
N VAL A 136 -13.47 8.48 -8.59
CA VAL A 136 -12.23 9.27 -8.62
C VAL A 136 -11.11 8.68 -7.75
N TYR A 137 -11.46 7.86 -6.76
CA TYR A 137 -10.51 7.23 -5.85
C TYR A 137 -10.00 5.86 -6.34
N ALA A 138 -10.45 5.34 -7.50
CA ALA A 138 -10.15 3.96 -7.91
C ALA A 138 -8.66 3.63 -8.05
N GLY A 139 -7.82 4.63 -8.35
CA GLY A 139 -6.35 4.46 -8.43
C GLY A 139 -5.64 4.37 -7.07
N ILE A 140 -6.35 4.62 -5.97
CA ILE A 140 -5.79 4.68 -4.62
C ILE A 140 -5.83 3.30 -4.00
N THR A 141 -4.69 2.82 -3.51
CA THR A 141 -4.54 1.43 -3.02
C THR A 141 -3.89 1.31 -1.65
N ASP A 142 -3.43 2.41 -1.07
CA ASP A 142 -2.78 2.50 0.25
C ASP A 142 -3.75 2.88 1.39
N ARG A 143 -4.94 3.37 1.06
CA ARG A 143 -5.95 3.86 2.00
C ARG A 143 -7.37 3.63 1.48
N CYS A 144 -8.36 3.63 2.38
CA CYS A 144 -9.77 3.58 2.02
C CYS A 144 -10.35 4.99 1.92
N CYS A 145 -10.81 5.37 0.74
CA CYS A 145 -11.51 6.63 0.52
C CYS A 145 -13.03 6.46 0.64
N ASN A 146 -13.77 7.56 0.50
CA ASN A 146 -15.22 7.55 0.67
C ASN A 146 -15.89 6.61 -0.35
N GLY A 147 -16.73 5.71 0.14
CA GLY A 147 -17.39 4.64 -0.63
C GLY A 147 -16.51 3.42 -0.90
N GLY A 148 -15.26 3.40 -0.44
CA GLY A 148 -14.31 2.31 -0.65
C GLY A 148 -14.58 1.08 0.22
N THR A 149 -13.85 0.01 -0.09
CA THR A 149 -13.89 -1.26 0.64
C THR A 149 -12.51 -1.62 1.18
N ILE A 150 -12.43 -1.88 2.48
CA ILE A 150 -11.29 -2.48 3.17
C ILE A 150 -11.47 -4.00 3.16
N ILE A 151 -10.55 -4.71 2.54
CA ILE A 151 -10.61 -6.17 2.36
C ILE A 151 -9.47 -6.80 3.16
N ASN A 152 -9.79 -7.62 4.17
CA ASN A 152 -8.81 -8.47 4.82
C ASN A 152 -8.88 -9.88 4.24
N HIS A 153 -7.79 -10.30 3.61
CA HIS A 153 -7.64 -11.63 3.05
C HIS A 153 -6.83 -12.50 4.01
N LYS A 154 -7.38 -13.64 4.43
CA LYS A 154 -6.69 -14.54 5.36
C LYS A 154 -5.43 -15.10 4.71
N ILE A 155 -4.30 -14.93 5.38
CA ILE A 155 -3.04 -15.49 4.92
C ILE A 155 -3.09 -17.01 5.20
N PRO A 156 -2.98 -17.86 4.17
CA PRO A 156 -2.97 -19.30 4.38
C PRO A 156 -1.74 -19.68 5.19
N GLN A 157 -1.91 -20.52 6.21
CA GLN A 157 -0.79 -21.08 6.96
C GLN A 157 -0.16 -22.19 6.12
N THR A 158 0.87 -21.86 5.34
CA THR A 158 1.64 -22.83 4.56
C THR A 158 2.64 -23.56 5.45
N GLY A 159 2.15 -24.45 6.32
CA GLY A 159 2.99 -25.50 6.93
C GLY A 159 3.94 -25.10 8.06
N ASP A 160 3.93 -23.87 8.56
CA ASP A 160 4.86 -23.41 9.63
C ASP A 160 4.66 -24.09 11.00
N LYS A 161 3.62 -24.91 11.16
CA LYS A 161 3.51 -25.83 12.30
C LYS A 161 4.29 -27.10 11.97
N ALA A 162 5.60 -27.05 12.14
CA ALA A 162 6.39 -28.28 12.24
C ALA A 162 5.87 -29.07 13.45
N ASP A 163 5.11 -30.14 13.20
CA ASP A 163 4.71 -31.05 14.27
C ASP A 163 5.94 -31.86 14.67
N LEU A 164 6.61 -31.44 15.74
CA LEU A 164 7.79 -32.10 16.29
C LEU A 164 7.53 -33.58 16.58
N ALA A 165 6.29 -33.98 16.88
CA ALA A 165 5.93 -35.38 17.09
C ALA A 165 5.93 -36.17 15.77
N LEU A 166 5.49 -35.56 14.66
CA LEU A 166 5.55 -36.16 13.33
C LEU A 166 7.00 -36.38 12.89
N TRP A 167 7.86 -35.38 13.09
CA TRP A 167 9.28 -35.48 12.78
C TRP A 167 9.99 -36.52 13.66
N ALA A 168 9.69 -36.56 14.96
CA ALA A 168 10.21 -37.58 15.86
C ALA A 168 9.76 -39.00 15.45
N GLY A 169 8.50 -39.16 15.02
CA GLY A 169 7.98 -40.42 14.51
C GLY A 169 8.70 -40.92 13.26
N LEU A 170 8.96 -40.04 12.29
CA LEU A 170 9.72 -40.37 11.07
C LEU A 170 11.16 -40.81 11.38
N VAL A 171 11.82 -40.13 12.34
CA VAL A 171 13.18 -40.49 12.77
C VAL A 171 13.20 -41.88 13.43
N LEU A 172 12.22 -42.18 14.29
CA LEU A 172 12.14 -43.49 14.95
C LEU A 172 11.93 -44.64 13.97
N LEU A 173 11.10 -44.44 12.93
CA LEU A 173 10.87 -45.44 11.87
C LEU A 173 12.14 -45.70 11.04
N GLY A 174 12.91 -44.66 10.72
CA GLY A 174 14.19 -44.81 10.03
C GLY A 174 15.22 -45.62 10.84
N ILE A 175 15.35 -45.33 12.14
CA ILE A 175 16.28 -46.04 13.03
C ILE A 175 15.91 -47.51 13.18
N THR A 176 14.62 -47.84 13.26
CA THR A 176 14.17 -49.24 13.34
C THR A 176 14.49 -50.03 12.07
N GLY A 177 14.29 -49.43 10.89
CA GLY A 177 14.63 -50.06 9.61
C GLY A 177 16.13 -50.40 9.50
N ILE A 178 17.00 -49.47 9.88
CA ILE A 178 18.47 -49.68 9.88
C ILE A 178 18.86 -50.77 10.89
N GLY A 179 18.27 -50.77 12.08
CA GLY A 179 18.53 -51.78 13.11
C GLY A 179 18.16 -53.20 12.67
N ILE A 180 17.03 -53.38 11.99
CA ILE A 180 16.59 -54.68 11.44
C ILE A 180 17.56 -55.16 10.35
N ALA A 181 17.99 -54.27 9.45
CA ALA A 181 18.94 -54.61 8.39
C ALA A 181 20.30 -55.08 8.96
N LEU A 182 20.84 -54.36 9.96
CA LEU A 182 22.09 -54.72 10.62
C LEU A 182 22.00 -56.04 11.40
N MET A 183 20.87 -56.30 12.07
CA MET A 183 20.63 -57.57 12.76
C MET A 183 20.51 -58.75 11.77
N ALA A 184 19.86 -58.54 10.63
CA ALA A 184 19.77 -59.55 9.58
C ALA A 184 21.15 -59.86 8.96
N GLU A 185 21.99 -58.84 8.75
CA GLU A 185 23.35 -59.03 8.24
C GLU A 185 24.26 -59.77 9.23
N ARG A 186 24.19 -59.41 10.54
CA ARG A 186 24.91 -60.15 11.60
C ARG A 186 24.50 -61.61 11.66
N ARG A 187 23.20 -61.92 11.59
CA ARG A 187 22.69 -63.30 11.58
C ARG A 187 23.14 -64.10 10.35
N ARG A 188 23.32 -63.45 9.19
CA ARG A 188 23.88 -64.10 7.98
C ARG A 188 25.36 -64.41 8.12
N LYS A 189 26.15 -63.54 8.77
CA LYS A 189 27.59 -63.75 8.99
C LYS A 189 27.87 -64.83 10.04
N THR A 190 27.01 -65.00 11.06
CA THR A 190 27.14 -66.07 12.06
C THR A 190 26.64 -67.45 11.58
N ARG A 191 26.04 -67.54 10.39
CA ARG A 191 25.53 -68.79 9.80
C ARG A 191 26.42 -69.35 8.67
N LYS A 192 27.57 -68.71 8.41
CA LYS A 192 28.67 -69.25 7.59
C LYS A 192 29.79 -69.69 8.51
#